data_AF-A0A4U0WX85-F1
#
_entry.id   AF-A0A4U0WX85-F1
#
_cell.length_a   1.000
_cell.length_b   1.000
_cell.length_c   1.000
_cell.angle_alpha   90.00
_cell.angle_beta   90.00
_cell.angle_gamma   90.00
#
_symmetry.space_group_name_H-M   'P 1'
#
loop_
_entity.id
_entity.type
_entity.pdbx_description
1 polymer ?
#
loop_
_entity_poly.entity_id
_entity_poly.type
_entity_poly.pdbx_seq_one_letter_code
_entity_poly.pdbx_strand_id
1 'polypeptide(L)' 'MKKNNPHTPIMIREALQTEPKVYARYEFGKEKMESLMGLDEKAIESKVTELVKTEI' A
#
# COMPACT_ATOMS: atom_id res chain seq x y z
N MET A 1 5.80 -10.02 0.12
CA MET A 1 4.67 -9.32 -0.55
C MET A 1 4.31 -9.91 -1.91
N LYS A 2 5.11 -9.76 -3.00
CA LYS A 2 4.73 -10.26 -4.35
C LYS A 2 4.52 -11.79 -4.43
N LYS A 3 5.31 -12.59 -3.70
CA LYS A 3 5.15 -14.06 -3.60
C LYS A 3 3.89 -14.48 -2.84
N ASN A 4 3.42 -13.67 -1.90
CA ASN A 4 2.25 -13.98 -1.06
C ASN A 4 0.94 -13.49 -1.70
N ASN A 5 1.01 -12.53 -2.63
CA ASN A 5 -0.15 -11.96 -3.32
C ASN A 5 0.04 -12.04 -4.84
N PRO A 6 -0.02 -13.26 -5.44
CA PRO A 6 0.26 -13.47 -6.87
C PRO A 6 -0.77 -12.83 -7.80
N HIS A 7 -2.02 -12.64 -7.35
CA HIS A 7 -3.10 -12.07 -8.16
C HIS A 7 -3.30 -10.57 -7.95
N THR A 8 -2.65 -9.97 -6.94
CA THR A 8 -2.81 -8.53 -6.65
C THR A 8 -1.78 -7.71 -7.42
N PRO A 9 -2.20 -6.81 -8.32
CA PRO A 9 -1.27 -5.96 -9.06
C PRO A 9 -0.65 -4.90 -8.14
N ILE A 10 0.59 -5.15 -7.71
CA ILE A 10 1.42 -4.16 -7.01
C ILE A 10 2.03 -3.23 -8.05
N MET A 11 1.62 -1.95 -8.05
CA MET A 11 2.16 -0.90 -8.90
C MET A 11 3.09 0.02 -8.10
N ILE A 12 4.35 0.13 -8.52
CA ILE A 12 5.33 1.04 -7.95
C ILE A 12 5.55 2.15 -8.97
N ARG A 13 5.35 3.41 -8.56
CA ARG A 13 5.55 4.58 -9.41
C ARG A 13 6.46 5.56 -8.71
N GLU A 14 7.61 5.81 -9.32
CA GLU A 14 8.59 6.76 -8.81
C GLU A 14 8.33 8.13 -9.44
N ALA A 15 8.33 9.18 -8.62
CA ALA A 15 8.18 10.56 -9.07
C ALA A 15 9.03 11.48 -8.19
N LEU A 16 9.71 12.43 -8.83
CA LEU A 16 10.49 13.46 -8.13
C LEU A 16 9.55 14.46 -7.44
N GLN A 17 9.91 14.89 -6.23
CA GLN A 17 9.13 15.80 -5.38
C GLN A 17 7.72 15.31 -4.96
N THR A 18 7.47 14.00 -4.98
CA THR A 18 6.21 13.43 -4.47
C THR A 18 6.40 12.84 -3.06
N GLU A 19 5.41 13.03 -2.19
CA GLU A 19 5.40 12.41 -0.88
C GLU A 19 5.17 10.90 -1.00
N PRO A 20 5.89 10.06 -0.24
CA PRO A 20 5.70 8.62 -0.29
C PRO A 20 4.31 8.27 0.24
N LYS A 21 3.49 7.67 -0.64
CA LYS A 21 2.09 7.33 -0.37
C LYS A 21 1.77 5.96 -0.94
N VAL A 22 0.91 5.21 -0.25
CA VAL A 22 0.38 3.93 -0.71
C VAL A 22 -1.12 4.03 -0.91
N TYR A 23 -1.58 3.40 -1.99
CA TYR A 23 -2.99 3.32 -2.35
C TYR A 23 -3.39 1.85 -2.38
N ALA A 24 -4.42 1.51 -1.61
CA ALA A 24 -5.06 0.20 -1.64
C ALA A 24 -6.47 0.37 -2.20
N ARG A 25 -6.75 -0.28 -3.33
CA ARG A 25 -8.07 -0.33 -3.96
C ARG A 25 -8.70 -1.69 -3.69
N TYR A 26 -9.92 -1.67 -3.17
CA TYR A 26 -10.71 -2.84 -2.82
C TYR A 26 -11.88 -2.99 -3.80
N GLU A 27 -12.71 -3.98 -3.54
CA GLU A 27 -13.94 -4.24 -4.29
C GLU A 27 -14.88 -3.02 -4.28
N PHE A 28 -15.78 -2.95 -5.26
CA PHE A 28 -16.75 -1.86 -5.43
C PHE A 28 -16.14 -0.46 -5.56
N GLY A 29 -14.87 -0.37 -5.95
CA GLY A 29 -14.18 0.92 -6.16
C GLY A 29 -13.86 1.67 -4.87
N LYS A 30 -13.87 1.01 -3.71
CA LYS A 30 -13.42 1.62 -2.45
C LYS A 30 -11.90 1.76 -2.46
N GLU A 31 -11.40 2.94 -2.14
CA GLU A 31 -9.96 3.23 -2.12
C GLU A 31 -9.54 3.79 -0.76
N LYS A 32 -8.39 3.33 -0.25
CA LYS A 32 -7.76 3.86 0.96
C LYS A 32 -6.36 4.37 0.63
N MET A 33 -6.08 5.59 1.06
CA MET A 33 -4.79 6.25 0.91
C MET A 33 -4.10 6.33 2.27
N GLU A 34 -2.83 5.95 2.33
CA GLU A 34 -2.00 6.09 3.52
C GLU A 34 -0.67 6.75 3.16
N SER A 35 -0.29 7.78 3.92
CA SER A 35 1.02 8.42 3.80
C SER A 35 2.09 7.59 4.51
N LEU A 36 3.25 7.46 3.87
CA LEU A 36 4.43 6.75 4.37
C LEU A 36 5.54 7.72 4.83
N MET A 37 5.22 9.00 4.96
CA MET A 37 6.17 10.05 5.33
C MET A 37 6.68 9.85 6.76
N GLY A 38 8.00 9.74 6.93
CA GLY A 38 8.63 9.62 8.24
C GLY A 38 8.47 8.27 8.95
N LEU A 39 8.02 7.23 8.23
CA LEU A 39 7.91 5.87 8.78
C LEU A 39 9.17 5.04 8.50
N ASP A 40 9.58 4.25 9.48
CA ASP A 40 10.62 3.24 9.36
C ASP A 40 10.14 2.02 8.56
N GLU A 41 11.08 1.26 7.99
CA GLU A 41 10.79 0.09 7.13
C GLU A 41 9.79 -0.89 7.78
N LYS A 42 9.96 -1.19 9.08
CA LYS A 42 9.05 -2.07 9.84
C LYS A 42 7.64 -1.51 9.97
N ALA A 43 7.52 -0.19 10.14
CA ALA A 43 6.22 0.46 10.27
C ALA A 43 5.48 0.47 8.92
N ILE A 44 6.21 0.63 7.82
CA ILE A 44 5.70 0.53 6.46
C ILE A 44 5.17 -0.89 6.20
N GLU A 45 5.93 -1.93 6.56
CA GLU A 45 5.50 -3.33 6.38
C GLU A 45 4.23 -3.66 7.17
N SER A 46 4.13 -3.21 8.43
CA SER A 46 2.92 -3.38 9.25
C SER A 46 1.71 -2.69 8.62
N LYS A 47 1.85 -1.43 8.20
CA LYS A 47 0.76 -0.69 7.53
C LYS A 47 0.29 -1.38 6.25
N VAL A 48 1.21 -1.81 5.40
CA VAL A 48 0.85 -2.52 4.17
C VAL A 48 0.19 -3.86 4.48
N THR A 49 0.62 -4.55 5.54
CA THR A 49 -0.02 -5.79 5.99
C THR A 49 -1.44 -5.55 6.50
N GLU A 50 -1.69 -4.47 7.24
CA GLU A 50 -3.04 -4.06 7.65
C GLU A 50 -3.93 -3.74 6.44
N LEU A 51 -3.40 -3.04 5.44
CA LEU A 51 -4.13 -2.75 4.20
C LEU A 51 -4.51 -4.02 3.43
N VAL A 52 -3.67 -5.05 3.43
CA VAL A 52 -3.97 -6.32 2.75
C VAL A 52 -4.97 -7.18 3.54
N LYS A 53 -4.94 -7.14 4.88
CA LYS A 53 -5.85 -7.90 5.75
C LYS A 53 -7.20 -7.21 5.97
N THR A 54 -7.30 -5.93 5.65
CA THR A 54 -8.52 -5.15 5.79
C THR A 54 -9.51 -5.60 4.71
N GLU A 55 -10.50 -6.41 5.10
CA GLU A 55 -11.68 -6.74 4.28
C GLU A 55 -12.74 -5.65 4.51
N ILE A 56 -13.12 -4.90 3.47
CA ILE A 56 -14.12 -3.80 3.49
C ILE A 56 -15.24 -4.07 2.49
#